data_AF-A0A1V4UV74-F1
#
_entry.id   AF-A0A1V4UV74-F1
#
_cell.length_a   1.000
_cell.length_b   1.000
_cell.length_c   1.000
_cell.angle_alpha   90.00
_cell.angle_beta   90.00
_cell.angle_gamma   90.00
#
_symmetry.space_group_name_H-M   'P 1'
#
loop_
_entity.id
_entity.type
_entity.pdbx_description
1 polymer ?
#
loop_
_entity_poly.entity_id
_entity_poly.type
_entity_poly.pdbx_seq_one_letter_code
_entity_poly.pdbx_strand_id
1 'polypeptide(L)'
;MDIIEKFLPYVNEDPNRLYPIVKNSVELRLAKKYNSTVNTLQSLRLATLGSASIGRDGSVKVAVSAGTEALQGKISVEERKLERLVEIAREIEGILEQHGAQTTHDLREAKANHENTIRSGPVKAWDLFNLVRGQGKVRPEEIRTNWLPSDLAQLEEYKIQEDKLRAEIEASQSALKPLNEALAKIDTLTAEVDST
;
A
#
# COMPACT_ATOMS: atom_id res chain seq x y z
N MET A 1 -6.83 -13.23 -4.17
CA MET A 1 -6.82 -13.19 -5.65
C MET A 1 -5.50 -12.54 -6.01
N ASP A 2 -4.56 -13.28 -6.61
CA ASP A 2 -3.14 -12.87 -6.66
C ASP A 2 -2.99 -11.44 -7.23
N ILE A 3 -2.38 -10.56 -6.43
CA ILE A 3 -2.17 -9.15 -6.77
C ILE A 3 -1.31 -9.01 -8.04
N ILE A 4 -0.45 -9.98 -8.36
CA ILE A 4 0.28 -10.02 -9.62
C ILE A 4 -0.70 -10.21 -10.78
N GLU A 5 -1.56 -11.24 -10.72
CA GLU A 5 -2.51 -11.55 -11.79
C GLU A 5 -3.46 -10.39 -12.08
N LYS A 6 -3.91 -9.69 -11.04
CA LYS A 6 -4.76 -8.50 -11.16
C LYS A 6 -4.08 -7.37 -11.94
N PHE A 7 -2.76 -7.25 -11.86
CA PHE A 7 -2.01 -6.14 -12.46
C PHE A 7 -1.23 -6.51 -13.73
N LEU A 8 -1.12 -7.80 -14.08
CA LEU A 8 -0.50 -8.28 -15.32
C LEU A 8 -1.05 -7.62 -16.59
N PRO A 9 -2.38 -7.39 -16.76
CA PRO A 9 -2.91 -6.74 -17.97
C PRO A 9 -2.30 -5.35 -18.23
N TYR A 10 -1.96 -4.61 -17.17
CA TYR A 10 -1.43 -3.25 -17.26
C TYR A 10 0.09 -3.20 -17.51
N VAL A 11 0.80 -4.34 -17.47
CA VAL A 11 2.26 -4.39 -17.61
C VAL A 11 2.73 -3.85 -18.97
N ASN A 12 1.98 -4.17 -20.02
CA ASN A 12 2.31 -3.81 -21.41
C ASN A 12 1.47 -2.63 -21.95
N GLU A 13 0.62 -2.02 -21.11
CA GLU A 13 -0.16 -0.87 -21.54
C GLU A 13 0.70 0.40 -21.66
N ASP A 14 0.26 1.30 -22.55
CA ASP A 14 0.87 2.62 -22.70
C ASP A 14 0.79 3.38 -21.35
N PRO A 15 1.94 3.80 -20.76
CA PRO A 15 1.96 4.53 -19.50
C PRO A 15 1.17 5.85 -19.50
N ASN A 16 0.78 6.37 -20.67
CA ASN A 16 -0.08 7.55 -20.80
C ASN A 16 -1.58 7.22 -20.73
N ARG A 17 -1.95 5.94 -20.90
CA ARG A 17 -3.34 5.46 -20.79
C ARG A 17 -3.69 4.96 -19.39
N LEU A 18 -2.68 4.66 -18.58
CA LEU A 18 -2.86 4.24 -17.19
C LEU A 18 -3.21 5.42 -16.29
N TYR A 19 -4.21 5.24 -15.43
CA TYR A 19 -4.47 6.19 -14.34
C TYR A 19 -3.21 6.38 -13.49
N PRO A 20 -2.88 7.60 -13.03
CA PRO A 20 -1.68 7.86 -12.24
C PRO A 20 -1.53 6.97 -11.00
N ILE A 21 -2.67 6.63 -10.38
CA ILE A 21 -2.75 5.74 -9.21
C ILE A 21 -2.22 4.35 -9.55
N VAL A 22 -2.65 3.78 -10.68
CA VAL A 22 -2.21 2.46 -11.16
C VAL A 22 -0.77 2.53 -11.67
N LYS A 23 -0.43 3.58 -12.43
CA LYS A 23 0.90 3.76 -13.04
C LYS A 23 2.04 3.73 -12.02
N ASN A 24 1.83 4.34 -10.85
CA ASN A 24 2.84 4.48 -9.81
C ASN A 24 2.70 3.46 -8.67
N SER A 25 1.75 2.53 -8.79
CA SER A 25 1.42 1.56 -7.75
C SER A 25 2.54 0.54 -7.54
N VAL A 26 2.64 0.00 -6.33
CA VAL A 26 3.61 -1.05 -5.99
C VAL A 26 3.22 -2.35 -6.71
N GLU A 27 1.92 -2.58 -6.83
CA GLU A 27 1.29 -3.71 -7.47
C GLU A 27 1.69 -3.81 -8.95
N LEU A 28 1.66 -2.68 -9.68
CA LEU A 28 2.09 -2.66 -11.08
C LEU A 28 3.60 -2.87 -11.20
N ARG A 29 4.41 -2.33 -10.28
CA ARG A 29 5.86 -2.58 -10.27
C ARG A 29 6.18 -4.04 -10.06
N LEU A 30 5.50 -4.68 -9.10
CA LEU A 30 5.62 -6.11 -8.83
C LEU A 30 5.23 -6.95 -10.05
N ALA A 31 4.10 -6.67 -10.67
CA ALA A 31 3.64 -7.36 -11.88
C ALA A 31 4.63 -7.19 -13.05
N LYS A 32 5.18 -5.99 -13.25
CA LYS A 32 6.21 -5.73 -14.26
C LYS A 32 7.47 -6.56 -14.01
N LYS A 33 7.94 -6.58 -12.77
CA LYS A 33 9.14 -7.33 -12.39
C LYS A 33 8.94 -8.83 -12.56
N TYR A 34 7.81 -9.35 -12.09
CA TYR A 34 7.41 -10.73 -12.26
C TYR A 34 7.40 -11.13 -13.75
N ASN A 35 6.72 -10.36 -14.60
CA ASN A 35 6.66 -10.63 -16.04
C ASN A 35 8.05 -10.61 -16.70
N SER A 36 8.92 -9.67 -16.32
CA SER A 36 10.30 -9.61 -16.82
C SER A 36 11.12 -10.83 -16.42
N THR A 37 11.02 -11.28 -15.16
CA THR A 37 11.71 -12.48 -14.66
C THR A 37 11.21 -13.73 -15.37
N VAL A 38 9.89 -13.86 -15.58
CA VAL A 38 9.29 -14.97 -16.34
C VAL A 38 9.83 -15.02 -17.78
N ASN A 39 9.87 -13.88 -18.48
CA ASN A 39 10.39 -13.81 -19.85
C ASN A 39 11.89 -14.17 -19.92
N THR A 40 12.65 -13.75 -18.90
CA THR A 40 14.08 -14.09 -18.78
C THR A 40 14.27 -15.59 -18.55
N LEU A 41 13.48 -16.19 -17.65
CA LEU A 41 13.47 -17.64 -17.41
C LEU A 41 13.11 -18.44 -18.67
N GLN A 42 12.08 -18.01 -19.40
CA GLN A 42 11.69 -18.65 -20.66
C GLN A 42 12.85 -18.59 -21.68
N SER A 43 13.51 -17.44 -21.82
CA SER A 43 14.65 -17.27 -22.72
C SER A 43 15.84 -18.15 -22.33
N LEU A 44 16.16 -18.23 -21.03
CA LEU A 44 17.23 -19.10 -20.52
C LEU A 44 16.91 -20.58 -20.73
N ARG A 45 15.66 -21.00 -20.49
CA ARG A 45 15.21 -22.38 -20.72
C ARG A 45 15.26 -22.76 -22.20
N LEU A 46 14.87 -21.84 -23.11
CA LEU A 46 15.03 -22.05 -24.55
C LEU A 46 16.51 -22.18 -24.96
N ALA A 47 17.40 -21.38 -24.37
CA ALA A 47 18.84 -21.50 -24.61
C ALA A 47 19.40 -22.85 -24.13
N THR A 48 18.90 -23.39 -23.01
CA THR A 48 19.28 -24.75 -22.56
C THR A 48 18.78 -25.84 -23.50
N LEU A 49 17.58 -25.69 -24.09
CA LEU A 49 17.06 -26.64 -25.08
C LEU A 49 17.88 -26.62 -26.38
N GLY A 50 18.39 -25.46 -26.80
CA GLY A 50 19.33 -25.35 -27.93
C GLY A 50 20.67 -26.06 -27.70
N SER A 51 20.99 -26.42 -26.46
CA SER A 51 22.16 -27.23 -26.08
C SER A 51 21.85 -28.74 -26.03
N ALA A 52 20.61 -29.13 -26.30
CA ALA A 52 20.20 -30.51 -26.46
C ALA A 52 20.44 -30.98 -27.90
N SER A 53 20.97 -32.19 -28.05
CA SER A 53 21.19 -32.86 -29.33
C SER A 53 20.38 -34.16 -29.38
N ILE A 54 19.88 -34.51 -30.56
CA ILE A 54 19.19 -35.79 -30.77
C ILE A 54 20.22 -36.79 -31.30
N GLY A 55 20.43 -37.87 -30.56
CA GLY A 55 21.25 -39.01 -30.94
C GLY A 55 20.66 -39.75 -32.13
N ARG A 56 21.49 -40.54 -32.84
CA ARG A 56 21.04 -41.36 -33.99
C ARG A 56 19.98 -42.42 -33.63
N ASP A 57 19.85 -42.73 -32.35
CA ASP A 57 18.86 -43.63 -31.74
C ASP A 57 17.57 -42.92 -31.29
N GLY A 58 17.46 -41.61 -31.53
CA GLY A 58 16.35 -40.78 -31.06
C GLY A 58 16.47 -40.34 -29.60
N SER A 59 17.57 -40.67 -28.91
CA SER A 59 17.81 -40.23 -27.54
C SER A 59 18.12 -38.73 -27.49
N VAL A 60 17.51 -38.00 -26.55
CA VAL A 60 17.88 -36.59 -26.31
C VAL A 60 19.08 -36.56 -25.37
N LYS A 61 20.22 -36.09 -25.87
CA LYS A 61 21.43 -35.84 -25.07
C LYS A 61 21.61 -34.34 -24.89
N VAL A 62 21.45 -33.88 -23.65
CA VAL A 62 21.88 -32.54 -23.26
C VAL A 62 23.40 -32.60 -23.06
N ALA A 63 24.16 -31.84 -23.84
CA ALA A 63 25.61 -31.81 -23.70
C ALA A 63 25.96 -31.12 -22.38
N VAL A 64 26.36 -31.89 -21.36
CA VAL A 64 26.86 -31.34 -20.09
C VAL A 64 28.23 -30.72 -20.35
N SER A 65 28.24 -29.41 -20.52
CA SER A 65 29.40 -28.56 -20.71
C SER A 65 29.40 -27.45 -19.67
N ALA A 66 30.54 -26.78 -19.46
CA ALA A 66 30.62 -25.61 -18.59
C ALA A 66 29.59 -24.51 -18.98
N GLY A 67 29.21 -24.44 -20.27
CA GLY A 67 28.17 -23.54 -20.76
C GLY A 67 26.76 -23.90 -20.28
N THR A 68 26.40 -25.19 -20.25
CA THR A 68 25.08 -25.64 -19.75
C THR A 68 24.99 -25.54 -18.23
N GLU A 69 26.08 -25.77 -17.48
CA GLU A 69 26.11 -25.57 -16.03
C GLU A 69 25.93 -24.08 -15.68
N ALA A 70 26.59 -23.18 -16.42
CA ALA A 70 26.40 -21.75 -16.24
C ALA A 70 24.96 -21.29 -16.54
N LEU A 71 24.30 -21.89 -17.55
CA LEU A 71 22.89 -21.62 -17.84
C LEU A 71 21.95 -22.14 -16.74
N GLN A 72 22.19 -23.36 -16.23
CA GLN A 72 21.42 -23.90 -15.10
C GLN A 72 21.56 -23.04 -13.85
N GLY A 73 22.78 -22.57 -13.53
CA GLY A 73 23.00 -21.64 -12.43
C GLY A 73 22.21 -20.33 -12.58
N LYS A 74 22.15 -19.77 -13.79
CA LYS A 74 21.32 -18.58 -14.07
C LYS A 74 19.83 -18.86 -13.93
N ILE A 75 19.35 -20.01 -14.42
CA ILE A 75 17.95 -20.43 -14.26
C ILE A 75 17.59 -20.51 -12.77
N SER A 76 18.41 -21.17 -11.96
CA SER A 76 18.14 -21.28 -10.51
C SER A 76 18.15 -19.94 -9.78
N VAL A 77 19.00 -18.98 -10.20
CA VAL A 77 18.96 -17.61 -9.65
C VAL A 77 17.64 -16.93 -9.99
N GLU A 78 17.21 -16.99 -11.24
CA GLU A 78 15.96 -16.35 -11.66
C GLU A 78 14.70 -17.05 -11.09
N GLU A 79 14.75 -18.37 -10.86
CA GLU A 79 13.69 -19.11 -10.15
C GLU A 79 13.54 -18.61 -8.70
N ARG A 80 14.65 -18.45 -7.97
CA ARG A 80 14.61 -17.89 -6.61
C ARG A 80 14.07 -16.46 -6.58
N LYS A 81 14.45 -15.64 -7.56
CA LYS A 81 13.88 -14.29 -7.70
C LYS A 81 12.37 -14.34 -7.91
N LEU A 82 11.90 -15.25 -8.76
CA LEU A 82 10.47 -15.41 -9.04
C LEU A 82 9.72 -15.86 -7.77
N GLU A 83 10.24 -16.84 -7.05
CA GLU A 83 9.71 -17.29 -5.77
C GLU A 83 9.62 -16.13 -4.78
N ARG A 84 10.68 -15.32 -4.66
CA ARG A 84 10.69 -14.17 -3.76
C ARG A 84 9.67 -13.10 -4.14
N LEU A 85 9.50 -12.80 -5.43
CA LEU A 85 8.47 -11.86 -5.89
C LEU A 85 7.05 -12.35 -5.54
N VAL A 86 6.79 -13.66 -5.62
CA VAL A 86 5.49 -14.25 -5.23
C VAL A 86 5.29 -14.17 -3.71
N GLU A 87 6.34 -14.38 -2.92
CA GLU A 87 6.26 -14.19 -1.46
C GLU A 87 5.94 -12.73 -1.11
N ILE A 88 6.64 -11.78 -1.72
CA ILE A 88 6.38 -10.34 -1.53
C ILE A 88 4.94 -10.00 -1.91
N ALA A 89 4.43 -10.56 -3.02
CA ALA A 89 3.04 -10.39 -3.45
C ALA A 89 2.05 -10.78 -2.36
N ARG A 90 2.23 -11.97 -1.78
CA ARG A 90 1.39 -12.50 -0.71
C ARG A 90 1.50 -11.69 0.57
N GLU A 91 2.70 -11.21 0.91
CA GLU A 91 2.89 -10.34 2.06
C GLU A 91 2.13 -9.01 1.89
N ILE A 92 2.20 -8.39 0.72
CA ILE A 92 1.45 -7.16 0.43
C ILE A 92 -0.05 -7.43 0.45
N GLU A 93 -0.53 -8.50 -0.20
CA GLU A 93 -1.94 -8.89 -0.19
C GLU A 93 -2.46 -9.10 1.24
N GLY A 94 -1.70 -9.80 2.09
CA GLY A 94 -2.07 -10.00 3.50
C GLY A 94 -2.16 -8.71 4.30
N ILE A 95 -1.27 -7.73 4.04
CA ILE A 95 -1.35 -6.40 4.67
C ILE A 95 -2.61 -5.66 4.20
N LEU A 96 -2.94 -5.72 2.90
CA LEU A 96 -4.14 -5.08 2.36
C LEU A 96 -5.41 -5.68 2.97
N GLU A 97 -5.51 -7.01 3.06
CA GLU A 97 -6.65 -7.71 3.66
C GLU A 97 -6.84 -7.36 5.14
N GLN A 98 -5.75 -7.29 5.92
CA GLN A 98 -5.81 -6.91 7.35
C GLN A 98 -6.42 -5.52 7.59
N HIS A 99 -6.26 -4.62 6.61
CA HIS A 99 -6.75 -3.25 6.68
C HIS A 99 -8.02 -3.01 5.83
N GLY A 100 -8.60 -4.06 5.23
CA GLY A 100 -9.78 -3.95 4.37
C GLY A 100 -9.56 -3.11 3.10
N ALA A 101 -8.31 -2.99 2.64
CA ALA A 101 -7.92 -2.24 1.47
C ALA A 101 -7.84 -3.14 0.22
N GLN A 102 -8.10 -2.59 -0.96
CA GLN A 102 -7.92 -3.30 -2.22
C GLN A 102 -6.57 -2.98 -2.88
N THR A 103 -6.00 -1.83 -2.56
CA THR A 103 -4.72 -1.35 -3.09
C THR A 103 -3.91 -0.59 -2.03
N THR A 104 -2.60 -0.49 -2.26
CA THR A 104 -1.68 0.32 -1.45
C THR A 104 -2.02 1.81 -1.51
N HIS A 105 -2.76 2.24 -2.55
CA HIS A 105 -3.28 3.60 -2.62
C HIS A 105 -4.38 3.82 -1.57
N ASP A 106 -5.32 2.87 -1.41
CA ASP A 106 -6.40 2.97 -0.43
C ASP A 106 -5.84 3.12 0.99
N LEU A 107 -4.74 2.42 1.32
CA LEU A 107 -4.05 2.58 2.61
C LEU A 107 -3.46 3.99 2.79
N ARG A 108 -2.87 4.56 1.73
CA ARG A 108 -2.34 5.93 1.76
C ARG A 108 -3.46 6.96 1.88
N GLU A 109 -4.59 6.72 1.24
CA GLU A 109 -5.78 7.56 1.36
C GLU A 109 -6.39 7.49 2.76
N ALA A 110 -6.54 6.30 3.34
CA ALA A 110 -6.98 6.10 4.71
C ALA A 110 -6.07 6.86 5.70
N LYS A 111 -4.75 6.79 5.49
CA LYS A 111 -3.77 7.55 6.28
C LYS A 111 -4.00 9.05 6.16
N ALA A 112 -4.12 9.55 4.94
CA ALA A 112 -4.37 10.97 4.69
C ALA A 112 -5.67 11.44 5.34
N ASN A 113 -6.73 10.62 5.33
CA ASN A 113 -8.00 10.91 5.96
C ASN A 113 -7.87 11.02 7.49
N HIS A 114 -7.19 10.07 8.14
CA HIS A 114 -6.94 10.16 9.58
C HIS A 114 -6.05 11.35 9.95
N GLU A 115 -5.00 11.63 9.17
CA GLU A 115 -4.16 12.82 9.36
C GLU A 115 -4.97 14.12 9.21
N ASN A 116 -5.86 14.20 8.22
CA ASN A 116 -6.74 15.35 8.01
C ASN A 116 -7.73 15.53 9.17
N THR A 117 -8.29 14.44 9.71
CA THR A 117 -9.15 14.51 10.90
C THR A 117 -8.41 15.09 12.09
N ILE A 118 -7.18 14.64 12.35
CA ILE A 118 -6.35 15.16 13.44
C ILE A 118 -5.99 16.63 13.21
N ARG A 119 -5.54 16.98 12.00
CA ARG A 119 -5.12 18.35 11.66
C ARG A 119 -6.27 19.34 11.65
N SER A 120 -7.47 18.93 11.25
CA SER A 120 -8.67 19.77 11.27
C SER A 120 -9.32 19.86 12.65
N GLY A 121 -8.97 18.97 13.58
CA GLY A 121 -9.50 18.94 14.95
C GLY A 121 -9.49 20.29 15.66
N PRO A 122 -8.37 21.01 15.74
CA PRO A 122 -8.31 22.33 16.39
C PRO A 122 -9.23 23.38 15.78
N VAL A 123 -9.37 23.39 14.45
CA VAL A 123 -10.26 24.33 13.74
C VAL A 123 -11.72 24.00 14.04
N LYS A 124 -12.10 22.72 13.97
CA LYS A 124 -13.46 22.27 14.31
C LYS A 124 -13.80 22.58 15.77
N ALA A 125 -12.86 22.41 16.69
CA ALA A 125 -13.04 22.76 18.10
C ALA A 125 -13.29 24.27 18.28
N TRP A 126 -12.54 25.10 17.56
CA TRP A 126 -12.72 26.55 17.55
C TRP A 126 -14.05 26.99 16.95
N ASP A 127 -14.49 26.35 15.87
CA ASP A 127 -15.79 26.63 15.24
C ASP A 127 -16.96 26.24 16.15
N LEU A 128 -16.88 25.09 16.82
CA LEU A 128 -17.84 24.67 17.84
C LEU A 128 -17.93 25.71 18.98
N PHE A 129 -16.78 26.17 19.46
CA PHE A 129 -16.71 27.21 20.49
C PHE A 129 -17.38 28.51 20.01
N ASN A 130 -17.06 29.00 18.82
CA ASN A 130 -17.64 30.24 18.29
C ASN A 130 -19.14 30.13 18.02
N LEU A 131 -19.62 28.97 17.56
CA LEU A 131 -21.03 28.73 17.32
C LEU A 131 -21.84 28.84 18.61
N VAL A 132 -21.39 28.15 19.67
CA VAL A 132 -22.07 28.17 20.98
C VAL A 132 -21.99 29.56 21.61
N ARG A 133 -20.84 30.24 21.49
CA ARG A 133 -20.68 31.64 21.93
C ARG A 133 -21.61 32.60 21.17
N GLY A 134 -21.73 32.43 19.85
CA GLY A 134 -22.51 33.29 18.96
C GLY A 134 -24.02 33.05 19.02
N GLN A 135 -24.46 31.85 19.39
CA GLN A 135 -25.87 31.49 19.51
C GLN A 135 -26.57 32.05 20.75
N GLY A 136 -25.86 32.72 21.66
CA GLY A 136 -26.50 33.44 22.78
C GLY A 136 -27.35 32.55 23.69
N LYS A 137 -27.08 31.23 23.77
CA LYS A 137 -27.77 30.30 24.69
C LYS A 137 -27.43 30.52 26.17
N VAL A 138 -26.75 31.62 26.47
CA VAL A 138 -26.44 32.05 27.82
C VAL A 138 -27.64 32.85 28.33
N ARG A 139 -28.11 32.54 29.54
CA ARG A 139 -29.21 33.27 30.17
C ARG A 139 -28.92 34.79 30.12
N PRO A 140 -29.93 35.65 29.85
CA PRO A 140 -29.73 37.11 29.73
C PRO A 140 -29.05 37.77 30.93
N GLU A 141 -29.03 37.09 32.09
CA GLU A 141 -28.44 37.55 33.35
C GLU A 141 -26.92 37.32 33.46
N GLU A 142 -26.31 36.56 32.53
CA GLU A 142 -24.89 36.16 32.57
C GLU A 142 -24.12 36.55 31.30
N ILE A 143 -24.41 37.72 30.72
CA ILE A 143 -23.67 38.21 29.53
C ILE A 143 -22.23 38.57 29.93
N ARG A 144 -21.38 37.56 30.06
CA ARG A 144 -19.92 37.70 30.06
C ARG A 144 -19.50 37.96 28.62
N THR A 145 -18.79 39.06 28.41
CA THR A 145 -18.20 39.42 27.12
C THR A 145 -17.03 38.52 26.71
N ASN A 146 -16.41 37.84 27.68
CA ASN A 146 -15.27 36.94 27.48
C ASN A 146 -15.60 35.53 27.97
N TRP A 147 -16.17 34.70 27.09
CA TRP A 147 -16.32 33.27 27.36
C TRP A 147 -14.98 32.57 27.12
N LEU A 148 -14.53 31.76 28.08
CA LEU A 148 -13.45 30.81 27.86
C LEU A 148 -14.03 29.45 27.46
N PRO A 149 -13.30 28.61 26.70
CA PRO A 149 -13.74 27.25 26.39
C PRO A 149 -14.11 26.43 27.64
N SER A 150 -13.38 26.63 28.75
CA SER A 150 -13.67 26.00 30.04
C SER A 150 -15.02 26.40 30.64
N ASP A 151 -15.51 27.61 30.35
CA ASP A 151 -16.80 28.09 30.82
C ASP A 151 -17.94 27.41 30.04
N LEU A 152 -17.74 27.18 28.74
CA LEU A 152 -18.70 26.47 27.88
C LEU A 152 -18.70 24.95 28.10
N ALA A 153 -17.62 24.37 28.62
CA ALA A 153 -17.54 22.95 28.98
C ALA A 153 -18.57 22.52 30.04
N GLN A 154 -19.18 23.48 30.77
CA GLN A 154 -20.28 23.21 31.69
C GLN A 154 -21.64 23.08 30.99
N LEU A 155 -21.75 23.53 29.73
CA LEU A 155 -22.95 23.33 28.91
C LEU A 155 -22.93 21.92 28.33
N GLU A 156 -23.92 21.13 28.72
CA GLU A 156 -24.01 19.71 28.35
C GLU A 156 -23.98 19.48 26.83
N GLU A 157 -24.68 20.32 26.05
CA GLU A 157 -24.67 20.25 24.59
C GLU A 157 -23.27 20.48 23.98
N TYR A 158 -22.50 21.43 24.51
CA TYR A 158 -21.14 21.72 24.02
C TYR A 158 -20.18 20.61 24.42
N LYS A 159 -20.25 20.15 25.68
CA LYS A 159 -19.42 19.07 26.19
C LYS A 159 -19.58 17.78 25.39
N ILE A 160 -20.81 17.41 25.01
CA ILE A 160 -21.07 16.23 24.16
C ILE A 160 -20.35 16.36 22.79
N GLN A 161 -20.40 17.54 22.17
CA GLN A 161 -19.75 17.77 20.88
C GLN A 161 -18.22 17.79 20.99
N GLU A 162 -17.69 18.40 22.05
CA GLU A 162 -16.25 18.42 22.34
C GLU A 162 -15.72 17.01 22.62
N ASP A 163 -16.40 16.23 23.46
CA ASP A 163 -16.03 14.85 23.79
C ASP A 163 -16.10 13.95 22.55
N LYS A 164 -17.11 14.15 21.68
CA LYS A 164 -17.19 13.46 20.39
C LYS A 164 -16.01 13.79 19.49
N LEU A 165 -15.68 15.08 19.34
CA LEU A 165 -14.54 15.52 18.53
C LEU A 165 -13.21 14.96 19.08
N ARG A 166 -13.04 14.97 20.40
CA ARG A 166 -11.87 14.39 21.06
C ARG A 166 -11.77 12.89 20.79
N ALA A 167 -12.88 12.16 20.95
CA ALA A 167 -12.93 10.73 20.66
C ALA A 167 -12.62 10.42 19.18
N GLU A 168 -13.09 11.23 18.23
CA GLU A 168 -12.76 11.09 16.80
C GLU A 168 -11.27 11.29 16.51
N ILE A 169 -10.63 12.27 17.16
CA ILE A 169 -9.19 12.53 17.05
C ILE A 169 -8.39 11.37 17.66
N GLU A 170 -8.76 10.93 18.86
CA GLU A 170 -8.11 9.81 19.55
C GLU A 170 -8.24 8.50 18.77
N ALA A 171 -9.43 8.22 18.21
CA ALA A 171 -9.65 7.07 17.33
C ALA A 171 -8.78 7.15 16.07
N SER A 172 -8.67 8.33 15.46
CA SER A 172 -7.81 8.55 14.28
C SER A 172 -6.32 8.38 14.61
N GLN A 173 -5.87 8.85 15.77
CA GLN A 173 -4.49 8.65 16.23
C GLN A 173 -4.19 7.17 16.47
N SER A 174 -5.11 6.45 17.11
CA SER A 174 -5.00 5.02 17.35
C SER A 174 -4.93 4.22 16.04
N ALA A 175 -5.77 4.56 15.06
CA ALA A 175 -5.80 3.92 13.75
C ALA A 175 -4.55 4.20 12.89
N LEU A 176 -3.91 5.37 13.05
CA LEU A 176 -2.72 5.73 12.29
C LEU A 176 -1.50 4.87 12.60
N LYS A 177 -1.33 4.42 13.85
CA LYS A 177 -0.15 3.65 14.25
C LYS A 177 0.01 2.34 13.45
N PRO A 178 -0.96 1.40 13.45
CA PRO A 178 -0.84 0.17 12.67
C PRO A 178 -0.77 0.46 11.16
N LEU A 179 -1.46 1.50 10.68
CA LEU A 179 -1.43 1.88 9.27
C LEU A 179 -0.05 2.40 8.82
N ASN A 180 0.63 3.16 9.67
CA ASN A 180 2.01 3.61 9.40
C ASN A 180 3.00 2.44 9.40
N GLU A 181 2.85 1.49 10.33
CA GLU A 181 3.66 0.27 10.37
C GLU A 181 3.45 -0.58 9.11
N ALA A 182 2.21 -0.76 8.68
CA ALA A 182 1.85 -1.44 7.44
C ALA A 182 2.45 -0.77 6.19
N LEU A 183 2.31 0.56 6.07
CA LEU A 183 2.89 1.31 4.94
C LEU A 183 4.42 1.26 4.93
N ALA A 184 5.08 1.36 6.09
CA ALA A 184 6.53 1.22 6.18
C ALA A 184 7.01 -0.19 5.78
N LYS A 185 6.24 -1.23 6.13
CA LYS A 185 6.50 -2.60 5.67
C LYS A 185 6.33 -2.70 4.15
N ILE A 186 5.27 -2.13 3.58
CA ILE A 186 5.07 -2.09 2.12
C ILE A 186 6.21 -1.36 1.42
N ASP A 187 6.69 -0.23 1.95
CA ASP A 187 7.80 0.51 1.36
C ASP A 187 9.11 -0.31 1.39
N THR A 188 9.34 -1.08 2.46
CA THR A 188 10.48 -2.01 2.57
C THR A 188 10.38 -3.14 1.53
N LEU A 189 9.20 -3.76 1.42
CA LEU A 189 8.94 -4.79 0.40
C LEU A 189 9.07 -4.23 -1.02
N THR A 190 8.67 -2.97 -1.24
CA THR A 190 8.82 -2.29 -2.53
C THR A 190 10.29 -2.12 -2.91
N ALA A 191 11.14 -1.71 -1.97
CA ALA A 191 12.58 -1.62 -2.19
C ALA A 191 13.22 -2.98 -2.51
N GLU A 192 12.68 -4.06 -1.94
CA GLU A 192 13.10 -5.42 -2.25
C GLU A 192 12.72 -5.83 -3.69
N VAL A 193 11.52 -5.49 -4.16
CA VAL A 193 11.11 -5.69 -5.56
C VAL A 193 12.07 -4.99 -6.53
N ASP A 194 12.50 -3.78 -6.20
CA ASP A 194 13.41 -2.99 -7.04
C ASP A 194 14.83 -3.58 -7.09
N SER A 195 15.27 -4.26 -6.02
CA SER A 195 16.60 -4.87 -5.92
C SER A 195 16.69 -6.33 -6.37
N THR A 196 15.55 -7.03 -6.45
CA THR A 196 15.44 -8.38 -7.05
C THR A 196 15.75 -8.36 -8.54
#